data_AF-A0A535KGX4-F1
#
_entry.id   AF-A0A535KGX4-F1
#
_cell.length_a   1.000
_cell.length_b   1.000
_cell.length_c   1.000
_cell.angle_alpha   90.00
_cell.angle_beta   90.00
_cell.angle_gamma   90.00
#
_symmetry.space_group_name_H-M   'P 1'
#
loop_
_entity.id
_entity.type
_entity.pdbx_description
1 polymer ?
#
loop_
_entity_poly.entity_id
_entity_poly.type
_entity_poly.pdbx_seq_one_letter_code
_entity_poly.pdbx_strand_id
1 'polypeptide(L)'
;MARFMVERSFPDGLEIPLTEQGAQACMSVVGTNAELGVTWVHSYVTEDHRKTFCIYDAPTPEAIRKAAKLNQLPADKITPVRVLDPYFYR
;
A
#
# COMPACT_ATOMS: atom_id res chain seq x y z
N MET A 1 2.26 -14.85 -5.98
CA MET A 1 2.48 -13.43 -6.33
C MET A 1 3.73 -12.94 -5.61
N ALA A 2 4.47 -12.01 -6.22
CA ALA A 2 5.61 -11.38 -5.56
C ALA A 2 5.10 -10.34 -4.55
N ARG A 3 5.87 -10.13 -3.48
CA ARG A 3 5.54 -9.18 -2.42
C ARG A 3 6.46 -7.97 -2.48
N PHE A 4 5.90 -6.80 -2.26
CA PHE A 4 6.58 -5.52 -2.34
C PHE A 4 6.24 -4.64 -1.15
N MET A 5 7.22 -3.90 -0.66
CA MET A 5 7.03 -2.76 0.22
C MET A 5 6.99 -1.49 -0.63
N VAL A 6 5.91 -0.73 -0.49
CA VAL A 6 5.69 0.55 -1.16
C VAL A 6 5.79 1.66 -0.13
N GLU A 7 6.76 2.55 -0.31
CA GLU A 7 6.93 3.75 0.49
C GLU A 7 6.21 4.92 -0.19
N ARG A 8 5.47 5.71 0.59
CA ARG A 8 4.76 6.90 0.10
C ARG A 8 4.92 8.06 1.06
N SER A 9 5.15 9.25 0.50
CA SER A 9 5.27 10.50 1.23
C SER A 9 4.03 11.36 1.00
N PHE A 10 3.50 11.93 2.08
CA PHE A 10 2.34 12.82 2.10
C PHE A 10 2.77 14.13 2.80
N PRO A 11 3.23 15.15 2.06
CA PRO A 11 3.73 16.40 2.64
C PRO A 11 2.73 17.08 3.57
N ASP A 12 1.45 17.00 3.21
CA ASP A 12 0.32 17.57 3.95
C ASP A 12 -0.30 16.60 4.96
N GLY A 13 0.27 15.41 5.12
CA GLY A 13 -0.25 14.33 5.97
C GLY A 13 -1.28 13.45 5.25
N LEU A 14 -1.41 12.22 5.74
CA LEU A 14 -2.45 11.27 5.36
C LEU A 14 -3.49 11.17 6.48
N GLU A 15 -4.71 11.59 6.19
CA GLU A 15 -5.84 11.41 7.08
C GLU A 15 -6.86 10.46 6.46
N ILE A 16 -7.06 9.31 7.09
CA ILE A 16 -8.13 8.37 6.75
C ILE A 16 -8.99 8.23 8.00
N PRO A 17 -10.22 8.76 8.01
CA PRO A 17 -11.07 8.69 9.19
C PRO A 17 -11.49 7.24 9.48
N LEU A 18 -11.53 6.85 10.75
CA LEU A 18 -12.06 5.55 11.19
C LEU A 18 -13.59 5.54 11.19
N THR A 19 -14.16 5.86 10.04
CA THR A 19 -15.60 5.96 9.78
C THR A 19 -15.94 5.17 8.52
N GLU A 20 -17.24 5.05 8.23
CA GLU A 20 -17.70 4.42 6.98
C GLU A 20 -17.12 5.12 5.74
N GLN A 21 -16.94 6.44 5.78
CA GLN A 21 -16.34 7.19 4.67
C GLN A 21 -14.89 6.77 4.42
N GLY A 22 -14.08 6.62 5.48
CA GLY A 22 -12.71 6.13 5.35
C GLY A 22 -12.66 4.67 4.90
N ALA A 23 -13.59 3.83 5.36
CA ALA A 23 -13.72 2.46 4.87
C ALA A 23 -14.03 2.42 3.37
N GLN A 24 -14.97 3.25 2.88
CA GLN A 24 -15.28 3.34 1.46
C GLN A 24 -14.09 3.85 0.63
N ALA A 25 -13.35 4.84 1.12
CA ALA A 25 -12.13 5.32 0.47
C ALA A 25 -11.08 4.20 0.32
N CYS A 26 -10.85 3.44 1.39
CA CYS A 26 -9.96 2.27 1.36
C CYS A 26 -10.46 1.21 0.37
N MET A 27 -11.76 0.90 0.34
CA MET A 27 -12.32 -0.10 -0.55
C MET A 27 -12.27 0.32 -2.03
N SER A 28 -12.42 1.60 -2.33
CA SER A 28 -12.19 2.15 -3.67
C SER A 28 -10.76 1.86 -4.14
N VAL A 29 -9.77 2.14 -3.30
CA VAL A 29 -8.35 1.83 -3.58
C VAL A 29 -8.14 0.33 -3.82
N VAL A 30 -8.74 -0.52 -2.98
CA VAL A 30 -8.68 -1.99 -3.14
C VAL A 30 -9.28 -2.43 -4.49
N GLY A 31 -10.44 -1.88 -4.88
CA GLY A 31 -11.09 -2.18 -6.15
C GLY A 31 -10.19 -1.84 -7.35
N THR A 32 -9.68 -0.62 -7.42
CA THR A 32 -8.77 -0.19 -8.49
C THR A 32 -7.47 -0.99 -8.52
N ASN A 33 -6.93 -1.41 -7.37
CA ASN A 33 -5.77 -2.29 -7.33
C ASN A 33 -6.09 -3.67 -7.95
N ALA A 34 -7.26 -4.23 -7.66
CA ALA A 34 -7.67 -5.55 -8.12
C ALA A 34 -7.78 -5.63 -9.66
N GLU A 35 -8.17 -4.55 -10.33
CA GLU A 35 -8.19 -4.47 -11.81
C GLU A 35 -6.83 -4.75 -12.46
N LEU A 36 -5.73 -4.54 -11.71
CA LEU A 36 -4.36 -4.74 -12.16
C LEU A 36 -3.68 -5.96 -11.51
N GLY A 37 -4.45 -6.80 -10.82
CA GLY A 37 -3.92 -7.94 -10.06
C GLY A 37 -3.05 -7.52 -8.88
N VAL A 38 -3.25 -6.31 -8.36
CA VAL A 38 -2.54 -5.76 -7.20
C VAL A 38 -3.42 -5.93 -5.96
N THR A 39 -2.83 -6.39 -4.87
CA THR A 39 -3.51 -6.56 -3.58
C THR A 39 -2.81 -5.74 -2.53
N TRP A 40 -3.53 -4.81 -1.91
CA TRP A 40 -3.06 -4.13 -0.71
C TRP A 40 -3.26 -5.06 0.50
N VAL A 41 -2.17 -5.45 1.16
CA VAL A 41 -2.20 -6.38 2.30
C VAL A 41 -2.44 -5.63 3.60
N HIS A 42 -1.59 -4.65 3.91
CA HIS A 42 -1.73 -3.72 5.04
C HIS A 42 -0.74 -2.56 4.90
N SER A 43 -0.85 -1.57 5.79
CA SER A 43 0.03 -0.41 5.85
C SER A 43 0.43 -0.09 7.28
N TYR A 44 1.64 0.44 7.42
CA TYR A 44 2.07 1.21 8.57
C TYR A 44 2.09 2.68 8.16
N VAL A 45 1.79 3.55 9.11
CA VAL A 45 1.85 5.01 8.96
C VAL A 45 2.71 5.57 10.09
N THR A 46 3.55 6.56 9.79
CA THR A 46 4.33 7.26 10.81
C THR A 46 3.41 8.06 11.73
N GLU A 47 3.86 8.36 12.96
CA GLU A 47 3.06 9.13 13.94
C GLU A 47 2.65 10.51 13.44
N ASP A 48 3.48 11.15 12.60
CA ASP A 48 3.18 12.45 11.97
C ASP A 48 2.29 12.34 10.71
N HIS A 49 1.91 11.12 10.35
CA HIS A 49 1.10 10.78 9.18
C HIS A 49 1.70 11.19 7.82
N ARG A 50 2.98 11.54 7.76
CA ARG A 50 3.63 12.02 6.52
C ARG A 50 4.25 10.92 5.68
N LYS A 51 4.40 9.71 6.23
CA LYS A 51 4.96 8.58 5.49
C LYS A 51 4.19 7.30 5.78
N THR A 52 4.02 6.51 4.73
CA THR A 52 3.47 5.14 4.85
C THR A 52 4.43 4.11 4.31
N PHE A 53 4.34 2.92 4.90
CA PHE A 53 5.04 1.71 4.47
C PHE A 53 3.99 0.64 4.26
N CYS A 54 3.73 0.30 3.00
CA CYS A 54 2.59 -0.54 2.66
C CYS A 54 3.04 -1.83 2.01
N ILE A 55 2.49 -2.95 2.47
CA ILE A 55 2.76 -4.26 1.89
C ILE A 55 1.73 -4.52 0.80
N TYR A 56 2.22 -4.84 -0.39
CA TYR A 56 1.44 -5.17 -1.56
C TYR A 56 1.89 -6.50 -2.15
N ASP A 57 0.93 -7.32 -2.57
CA ASP A 57 1.19 -8.44 -3.45
C ASP A 57 0.80 -8.06 -4.89
N ALA A 58 1.67 -8.35 -5.86
CA ALA A 58 1.45 -7.95 -7.25
C ALA A 58 2.22 -8.86 -8.23
N PRO A 59 1.87 -8.86 -9.53
CA PRO A 59 2.64 -9.55 -10.55
C PRO A 59 4.00 -8.88 -10.82
N THR A 60 4.04 -7.54 -10.85
CA THR A 60 5.27 -6.75 -11.12
C THR A 60 5.24 -5.41 -10.38
N PRO A 61 6.39 -4.75 -10.16
CA PRO A 61 6.41 -3.39 -9.59
C PRO A 61 5.71 -2.35 -10.50
N GLU A 62 5.69 -2.56 -11.82
CA GLU A 62 4.99 -1.68 -12.77
C GLU A 62 3.46 -1.72 -12.57
N ALA A 63 2.90 -2.88 -12.23
CA ALA A 63 1.48 -3.00 -11.91
C ALA A 63 1.11 -2.13 -10.70
N ILE A 64 1.96 -2.12 -9.66
CA ILE A 64 1.80 -1.26 -8.48
C ILE A 64 1.89 0.22 -8.89
N ARG A 65 2.84 0.61 -9.75
CA ARG A 65 2.95 2.01 -10.23
C ARG A 65 1.70 2.45 -10.98
N LYS A 66 1.16 1.59 -11.85
CA LYS A 66 -0.08 1.86 -12.57
C LYS A 66 -1.26 2.00 -11.61
N ALA A 67 -1.40 1.09 -10.64
CA ALA A 67 -2.47 1.12 -9.66
C ALA A 67 -2.40 2.37 -8.77
N ALA A 68 -1.21 2.76 -8.33
CA ALA A 68 -0.99 4.00 -7.59
C ALA A 68 -1.39 5.23 -8.41
N LYS A 69 -1.03 5.27 -9.70
CA LYS A 69 -1.44 6.36 -10.60
C LYS A 69 -2.96 6.46 -10.76
N LEU A 70 -3.66 5.33 -10.93
CA LEU A 70 -5.12 5.30 -11.03
C LEU A 70 -5.79 5.78 -9.73
N ASN A 71 -5.23 5.38 -8.59
CA ASN A 71 -5.68 5.81 -7.27
C ASN A 71 -5.24 7.23 -6.87
N GLN A 72 -4.46 7.91 -7.72
CA GLN A 72 -3.89 9.22 -7.42
C GLN A 72 -3.05 9.23 -6.13
N LEU A 73 -2.38 8.11 -5.84
CA LEU A 73 -1.50 7.95 -4.68
C LEU A 73 -0.02 8.00 -5.10
N PRO A 74 0.87 8.52 -4.25
CA PRO A 74 2.31 8.42 -4.47
C PRO A 74 2.79 6.97 -4.42
N ALA A 75 3.94 6.71 -5.05
CA ALA A 75 4.64 5.42 -5.02
C ALA A 75 6.15 5.66 -5.19
N ASP A 76 6.73 6.35 -4.20
CA ASP A 76 8.09 6.89 -4.23
C ASP A 76 9.12 5.78 -4.45
N LYS A 77 8.97 4.69 -3.69
CA LYS A 77 9.85 3.52 -3.78
C LYS A 77 9.05 2.24 -3.67
N ILE A 78 9.38 1.28 -4.54
CA ILE A 78 8.78 -0.05 -4.56
C ILE A 78 9.93 -1.04 -4.45
N THR A 79 9.99 -1.76 -3.34
CA THR A 79 11.07 -2.69 -3.02
C THR A 79 10.51 -4.11 -2.95
N PRO A 80 11.02 -5.09 -3.71
CA PRO A 80 10.67 -6.49 -3.52
C PRO A 80 11.09 -6.94 -2.11
N VAL A 81 10.18 -7.58 -1.38
CA VAL A 81 10.44 -8.04 0.00
C VAL A 81 9.94 -9.47 0.21
N ARG A 82 10.41 -10.11 1.28
CA ARG A 82 9.93 -11.40 1.77
C ARG A 82 9.65 -11.27 3.26
N VAL A 83 8.66 -12.03 3.75
CA VAL A 83 8.39 -12.06 5.20
C VAL A 83 9.57 -12.71 5.89
N LEU A 84 10.15 -11.99 6.85
CA LEU A 84 11.09 -12.50 7.83
C LEU A 84 10.43 -12.29 9.17
N ASP A 85 9.82 -13.34 9.70
CA ASP A 85 9.22 -13.36 11.03
C ASP A 85 10.07 -14.31 11.90
N PRO A 86 10.79 -13.80 12.91
CA PRO A 86 11.66 -14.64 13.74
C PRO A 86 10.88 -15.69 14.54
N TYR A 87 9.57 -15.50 14.76
CA TYR A 87 8.74 -16.41 15.54
C TYR A 87 8.19 -17.59 14.71
N PHE A 88 8.37 -17.58 13.38
CA PHE A 88 8.08 -18.74 12.51
C PHE A 88 9.11 -19.86 12.65
N TYR A 89 10.32 -19.52 13.08
CA TYR A 89 11.42 -20.45 13.27
C TYR A 89 11.35 -20.99 14.69
N ARG A 90 10.50 -22.01 14.89
CA ARG A 90 10.45 -22.82 16.13
C ARG A 90 11.26 -24.09 15.97
#